data_AF-A0A1I6E5J2-F1
#
_entry.id   AF-A0A1I6E5J2-F1
#
_cell.length_a   1.000
_cell.length_b   1.000
_cell.length_c   1.000
_cell.angle_alpha   90.00
_cell.angle_beta   90.00
_cell.angle_gamma   90.00
#
_symmetry.space_group_name_H-M   'P 1'
#
loop_
_entity.id
_entity.type
_entity.pdbx_description
1 polymer ?
#
loop_
_entity_poly.entity_id
_entity_poly.type
_entity_poly.pdbx_seq_one_letter_code
_entity_poly.pdbx_strand_id
1 'polypeptide(L)'
;METVRRNSAQLAEQVLDWLIATPDLLGVFMGATGADAEDLRAPEPAPELLASVLDFLMLDDAWVLRFCGEAGVEPTRIAEARAGLPGGDRPHWT
;
A
#
# COMPACT_ATOMS: atom_id res chain seq x y z
N MET A 1 2.92 -9.86 17.77
CA MET A 1 1.97 -9.69 16.65
C MET A 1 1.66 -8.22 16.34
N GLU A 2 1.91 -7.27 17.26
CA GLU A 2 1.67 -5.83 17.00
C GLU A 2 2.83 -5.13 16.24
N THR A 3 4.08 -5.51 16.50
CA THR A 3 5.26 -4.93 15.82
C THR A 3 5.24 -5.13 14.30
N VAL A 4 4.81 -6.31 13.85
CA VAL A 4 4.73 -6.62 12.40
C VAL A 4 3.67 -5.76 11.72
N ARG A 5 2.47 -5.62 12.33
CA ARG A 5 1.42 -4.72 11.82
C ARG A 5 1.89 -3.29 11.71
N ARG A 6 2.55 -2.78 12.76
CA ARG A 6 3.09 -1.40 12.80
C ARG A 6 4.11 -1.17 11.68
N ASN A 7 5.07 -2.08 11.51
CA ASN A 7 6.06 -1.98 10.43
C ASN A 7 5.39 -2.05 9.04
N SER A 8 4.35 -2.86 8.90
CA SER A 8 3.59 -3.02 7.65
C SER A 8 2.81 -1.75 7.31
N ALA A 9 2.14 -1.16 8.30
CA ALA A 9 1.42 0.11 8.16
C ALA A 9 2.39 1.22 7.76
N GLN A 10 3.53 1.34 8.44
CA GLN A 10 4.54 2.36 8.13
C GLN A 10 5.09 2.24 6.70
N LEU A 11 5.26 1.02 6.17
CA LEU A 11 5.67 0.85 4.78
C LEU A 11 4.54 1.23 3.81
N ALA A 12 3.30 0.85 4.10
CA ALA A 12 2.15 1.23 3.29
C ALA A 12 1.91 2.75 3.28
N GLU A 13 2.15 3.43 4.39
CA GLU A 13 2.07 4.90 4.47
C GLU A 13 3.13 5.57 3.59
N GLN A 14 4.36 5.03 3.53
CA GLN A 14 5.38 5.52 2.61
C GLN A 14 4.99 5.33 1.14
N VAL A 15 4.35 4.20 0.82
CA VAL A 15 3.80 3.96 -0.54
C VAL A 15 2.67 4.95 -0.83
N LEU A 16 1.80 5.23 0.14
CA LEU A 16 0.71 6.20 0.00
C LEU A 16 1.25 7.61 -0.26
N ASP A 17 2.25 8.07 0.50
CA ASP A 17 2.90 9.37 0.29
C ASP A 17 3.52 9.46 -1.11
N TRP A 18 4.23 8.41 -1.52
CA TRP A 18 4.80 8.31 -2.87
C TRP A 18 3.74 8.35 -3.98
N LEU A 19 2.59 7.68 -3.75
CA LEU A 19 1.46 7.68 -4.67
C LEU A 19 0.84 9.08 -4.77
N ILE A 20 0.68 9.79 -3.64
CA ILE A 20 0.20 11.18 -3.61
C ILE A 20 1.14 12.11 -4.38
N ALA A 21 2.45 11.87 -4.29
CA ALA A 21 3.46 12.58 -5.07
C ALA A 21 3.47 12.20 -6.58
N THR A 22 2.77 11.13 -6.97
CA THR A 22 2.67 10.65 -8.35
C THR A 22 1.23 10.79 -8.88
N PRO A 23 0.83 11.99 -9.36
CA PRO A 23 -0.57 12.30 -9.65
C PRO A 23 -1.20 11.43 -10.75
N ASP A 24 -0.40 10.93 -11.69
CA ASP A 24 -0.83 9.97 -12.72
C ASP A 24 -1.35 8.67 -12.10
N LEU A 25 -0.56 8.07 -11.21
CA LEU A 25 -0.93 6.84 -10.51
C LEU A 25 -2.00 7.08 -9.45
N LEU A 26 -1.99 8.23 -8.78
CA LEU A 26 -3.01 8.61 -7.80
C LEU A 26 -4.40 8.62 -8.44
N GLY A 27 -4.54 9.18 -9.64
CA GLY A 27 -5.80 9.20 -10.39
C GLY A 27 -6.31 7.79 -10.71
N VAL A 28 -5.41 6.90 -11.14
CA VAL A 28 -5.73 5.49 -11.43
C VAL A 28 -6.16 4.77 -10.15
N PHE A 29 -5.43 4.96 -9.05
CA PHE A 29 -5.76 4.36 -7.76
C PHE A 29 -7.14 4.78 -7.26
N MET A 30 -7.44 6.07 -7.26
CA MET A 30 -8.75 6.58 -6.83
C MET A 30 -9.87 6.03 -7.72
N GLY A 31 -9.64 5.96 -9.04
CA GLY A 31 -10.61 5.37 -9.98
C GLY A 31 -10.82 3.86 -9.78
N ALA A 32 -9.78 3.12 -9.40
CA ALA A 32 -9.84 1.67 -9.21
C ALA A 32 -10.43 1.25 -7.85
N THR A 33 -10.11 1.99 -6.80
CA THR A 33 -10.51 1.66 -5.42
C THR A 33 -11.77 2.41 -4.95
N GLY A 34 -12.12 3.51 -5.61
CA GLY A 34 -13.15 4.43 -5.15
C GLY A 34 -12.73 5.25 -3.92
N ALA A 35 -11.44 5.29 -3.58
CA ALA A 35 -10.95 6.05 -2.45
C ALA A 35 -11.05 7.57 -2.70
N ASP A 36 -11.45 8.29 -1.67
CA ASP A 36 -11.56 9.75 -1.69
C ASP A 36 -10.23 10.42 -1.32
N ALA A 37 -9.94 11.56 -1.94
CA ALA A 37 -8.72 12.32 -1.68
C ALA A 37 -8.62 12.89 -0.25
N GLU A 38 -9.72 12.88 0.51
CA GLU A 38 -9.74 13.24 1.93
C GLU A 38 -9.16 12.10 2.78
N ASP A 39 -9.60 10.86 2.55
CA ASP A 39 -9.08 9.64 3.20
C ASP A 39 -7.58 9.48 2.96
N LEU A 40 -7.10 9.76 1.75
CA LEU A 40 -5.67 9.67 1.41
C LEU A 40 -4.80 10.68 2.15
N ARG A 41 -5.38 11.80 2.60
CA ARG A 41 -4.66 12.85 3.33
C ARG A 41 -4.96 12.81 4.83
N ALA A 42 -5.67 11.79 5.30
CA ALA A 42 -5.95 11.62 6.71
C ALA A 42 -4.63 11.49 7.50
N PRO A 43 -4.54 12.10 8.70
CA PRO A 43 -3.34 11.98 9.53
C PRO A 43 -3.12 10.55 10.05
N GLU A 44 -4.17 9.72 10.06
CA GLU A 44 -4.10 8.30 10.41
C GLU A 44 -4.98 7.52 9.42
N PRO A 45 -4.41 7.04 8.29
CA PRO A 45 -5.17 6.32 7.28
C PRO A 45 -5.65 4.96 7.80
N ALA A 46 -6.85 4.55 7.38
CA ALA A 46 -7.41 3.27 7.77
C ALA A 46 -6.51 2.09 7.32
N PRO A 47 -6.35 1.03 8.13
CA PRO A 47 -5.47 -0.08 7.77
C PRO A 47 -5.97 -0.85 6.52
N GLU A 48 -7.27 -0.84 6.23
CA GLU A 48 -7.87 -1.34 4.99
C GLU A 48 -7.49 -0.51 3.76
N LEU A 49 -7.40 0.82 3.91
CA LEU A 49 -6.90 1.71 2.87
C LEU A 49 -5.43 1.42 2.57
N LEU A 50 -4.60 1.33 3.63
CA LEU A 50 -3.19 0.96 3.51
C LEU A 50 -2.99 -0.42 2.85
N ALA A 51 -3.85 -1.39 3.16
CA ALA A 51 -3.83 -2.69 2.48
C ALA A 51 -4.13 -2.56 0.99
N SER A 52 -5.10 -1.71 0.63
CA SER A 52 -5.49 -1.45 -0.76
C SER A 52 -4.41 -0.70 -1.54
N VAL A 53 -3.67 0.20 -0.88
CA VAL A 53 -2.49 0.88 -1.47
C VAL A 53 -1.41 -0.13 -1.85
N LEU A 54 -1.08 -1.08 -0.96
CA LEU A 54 -0.12 -2.13 -1.28
C LEU A 54 -0.65 -3.08 -2.35
N ASP A 55 -1.93 -3.44 -2.32
CA ASP A 55 -2.56 -4.29 -3.35
C ASP A 55 -2.47 -3.63 -4.74
N PHE A 56 -2.79 -2.33 -4.82
CA PHE A 56 -2.67 -1.54 -6.03
C PHE A 56 -1.23 -1.45 -6.55
N LEU A 57 -0.26 -1.17 -5.67
CA LEU A 57 1.14 -1.12 -6.05
C LEU A 57 1.59 -2.46 -6.65
N MET A 58 1.13 -3.57 -6.08
CA MET A 58 1.45 -4.93 -6.51
C MET A 58 0.70 -5.38 -7.78
N LEU A 59 -0.17 -4.56 -8.36
CA LEU A 59 -0.81 -4.88 -9.66
C LEU A 59 0.17 -4.84 -10.83
N ASP A 60 1.25 -4.05 -10.71
CA ASP A 60 2.26 -3.91 -11.75
C ASP A 60 3.66 -3.90 -11.15
N ASP A 61 4.50 -4.86 -11.56
CA ASP A 61 5.87 -4.98 -11.09
C ASP A 61 6.70 -3.72 -11.37
N ALA A 62 6.41 -2.95 -12.41
CA ALA A 62 7.12 -1.70 -12.70
C ALA A 62 6.86 -0.63 -11.63
N TRP A 63 5.66 -0.58 -11.05
CA TRP A 63 5.34 0.34 -9.96
C TRP A 63 6.05 -0.07 -8.68
N VAL A 64 6.05 -1.36 -8.36
CA VAL A 64 6.79 -1.92 -7.23
C VAL A 64 8.28 -1.58 -7.35
N LEU A 65 8.89 -1.88 -8.50
CA LEU A 65 10.32 -1.62 -8.73
C LEU A 65 10.66 -0.13 -8.70
N ARG A 66 9.77 0.72 -9.23
CA ARG A 66 9.97 2.18 -9.18
C ARG A 66 9.94 2.70 -7.74
N PHE A 67 8.91 2.37 -6.97
CA PHE A 67 8.84 2.75 -5.55
C PHE A 67 10.05 2.22 -4.78
N CYS A 68 10.38 0.94 -4.92
CA CYS A 68 11.50 0.31 -4.25
C CYS A 68 12.84 0.97 -4.59
N GLY A 69 13.04 1.36 -5.85
CA GLY A 69 14.24 2.07 -6.31
C GLY A 69 14.36 3.47 -5.71
N GLU A 70 13.25 4.20 -5.57
CA GLU A 70 13.23 5.56 -4.99
C GLU A 70 13.32 5.54 -3.46
N ALA A 71 12.64 4.60 -2.79
CA ALA A 71 12.60 4.48 -1.34
C ALA A 71 13.78 3.69 -0.74
N GLY A 72 14.57 2.98 -1.57
CA GLY A 72 15.65 2.11 -1.10
C GLY A 72 15.14 0.88 -0.33
N VAL A 73 13.95 0.39 -0.67
CA VAL A 73 13.27 -0.73 0.01
C VAL A 73 13.34 -1.97 -0.88
N GLU A 74 13.58 -3.15 -0.29
CA GLU A 74 13.53 -4.41 -1.05
C GLU A 74 12.10 -4.76 -1.47
N PRO A 75 11.86 -5.21 -2.72
CA PRO A 75 10.52 -5.58 -3.21
C PRO A 75 9.81 -6.64 -2.37
N THR A 76 10.56 -7.58 -1.80
CA THR A 76 10.03 -8.62 -0.91
C THR A 76 9.33 -8.03 0.32
N ARG A 77 9.79 -6.88 0.81
CA ARG A 77 9.18 -6.17 1.96
C ARG A 77 7.77 -5.70 1.66
N ILE A 78 7.44 -5.41 0.40
CA ILE A 78 6.10 -4.98 -0.01
C ILE A 78 5.10 -6.12 0.20
N ALA A 79 5.47 -7.34 -0.25
CA ALA A 79 4.65 -8.53 -0.03
C ALA A 79 4.51 -8.90 1.45
N GLU A 80 5.61 -8.79 2.22
CA GLU A 80 5.58 -8.99 3.68
C GLU A 80 4.66 -7.99 4.39
N ALA A 81 4.75 -6.71 4.03
CA ALA A 81 3.88 -5.68 4.58
C ALA A 81 2.41 -5.93 4.22
N ARG A 82 2.12 -6.34 2.98
CA ARG A 82 0.75 -6.69 2.58
C ARG A 82 0.18 -7.85 3.40
N ALA A 83 1.00 -8.85 3.72
CA ALA A 83 0.61 -9.98 4.57
C ALA A 83 0.40 -9.57 6.05
N GLY A 84 1.09 -8.52 6.51
CA GLY A 84 0.92 -7.98 7.86
C GLY A 84 -0.33 -7.10 8.03
N LEU A 85 -0.99 -6.69 6.95
CA LEU A 85 -2.19 -5.84 6.98
C LEU A 85 -3.50 -6.67 6.92
N PRO A 86 -4.67 -6.09 7.31
CA PRO A 86 -5.95 -6.77 7.22
C PRO A 86 -6.23 -7.34 5.82
N GLY A 87 -6.87 -8.50 5.76
CA GLY A 87 -7.11 -9.23 4.51
C GLY A 87 -5.86 -9.79 3.82
N GLY A 88 -4.67 -9.69 4.44
CA GLY A 88 -3.45 -10.38 3.99
C GLY A 88 -3.45 -11.88 4.29
N ASP A 89 -4.19 -12.27 5.32
CA ASP A 89 -4.59 -13.65 5.57
C ASP A 89 -5.75 -13.96 4.62
N ARG A 90 -5.45 -14.38 3.38
CA ARG A 90 -6.51 -14.83 2.46
C ARG A 90 -7.14 -16.08 3.08
N PRO A 91 -8.43 -16.08 3.45
CA PRO A 91 -9.11 -17.34 3.75
C PRO A 91 -9.11 -18.15 2.45
N HIS A 92 -8.28 -19.20 2.42
CA HIS A 92 -8.37 -20.26 1.42
C HIS A 92 -9.71 -20.95 1.65
N TRP A 93 -10.74 -20.55 0.92
CA TRP A 93 -11.99 -21.30 0.92
C TRP A 93 -11.68 -22.66 0.29
N THR A 94 -11.63 -23.67 1.15
CA THR A 94 -11.86 -25.07 0.77
C THR A 94 -13.35 -25.34 0.88
#